data_AF-A0A316Z2D7-F1
#
_entry.id   AF-A0A316Z2D7-F1
#
_cell.length_a   1.000
_cell.length_b   1.000
_cell.length_c   1.000
_cell.angle_alpha   90.00
_cell.angle_beta   90.00
_cell.angle_gamma   90.00
#
_symmetry.space_group_name_H-M   'P 1'
#
loop_
_entity.id
_entity.type
_entity.pdbx_description
1 polymer ?
#
loop_
_entity_poly.entity_id
_entity_poly.type
_entity_poly.pdbx_seq_one_letter_code
_entity_poly.pdbx_strand_id
1 'polypeptide(L)'
;WSKLTSSLAGLFCTTLSSLSSPSLVMPHSGNSSNKTTTLHALLPSEQVCTENLAPLLSLLPCGAHAGLASLLDMHRMAEAQYVGMRIYMRRHQRQEQEAEQDKKKAQQHHAAEEEMWTVQLKKLFSRPLQRVCPLATSSSIVVHAPLDAASFAPSNHNDADDDDGASEALFTPKFKLYPALAAQAPALSPEDEEIADDDADAADAAAAPLTPAQHLTKHGRVTYDALSAELPLNVGMDWTEAVFSYPRNYTSPDLLFSRDFRGAGQERGVFSLQLRNTNEVHALDLLYYDALPWYIRPYLHTLSSRVELAEFSHPDLVRFADDESASPLVGASYSPAMPRARPFRLELKLRIPPAASVRLEMAYDKAFLRYEEHPPDAHRGFDVPPAIIVQLADERARHRREKWYYTRPALIEVAVPDFSVRKGGSKTVGEAREAGQAQRNTTG
;
A
#
# COMPACT_ATOMS: atom_id res chain seq x y z
N TRP A 1 -1.22 -6.15 -23.85
CA TRP A 1 -1.94 -5.61 -22.69
C TRP A 1 -3.14 -6.47 -22.32
N SER A 2 -4.23 -6.50 -23.11
CA SER A 2 -5.43 -7.30 -22.81
C SER A 2 -5.13 -8.77 -22.50
N LYS A 3 -4.28 -9.43 -23.28
CA LYS A 3 -3.83 -10.80 -23.00
C LYS A 3 -3.20 -10.94 -21.60
N LEU A 4 -2.35 -9.98 -21.21
CA LEU A 4 -1.71 -9.98 -19.90
C LEU A 4 -2.74 -9.80 -18.78
N THR A 5 -3.62 -8.79 -18.91
CA THR A 5 -4.64 -8.52 -17.88
C THR A 5 -5.65 -9.63 -17.76
N SER A 6 -6.09 -10.24 -18.88
CA SER A 6 -6.96 -11.43 -18.87
C SER A 6 -6.26 -12.66 -18.28
N SER A 7 -4.98 -12.89 -18.59
CA SER A 7 -4.21 -14.00 -18.00
C SER A 7 -4.01 -13.80 -16.49
N LEU A 8 -3.70 -12.59 -16.04
CA LEU A 8 -3.57 -12.28 -14.61
C LEU A 8 -4.93 -12.33 -13.90
N ALA A 9 -6.00 -11.89 -14.55
CA ALA A 9 -7.36 -12.01 -14.04
C ALA A 9 -7.76 -13.48 -13.82
N GLY A 10 -7.51 -14.34 -14.82
CA GLY A 10 -7.77 -15.77 -14.71
C GLY A 10 -6.86 -16.49 -13.72
N LEU A 11 -5.59 -16.08 -13.62
CA LEU A 11 -4.66 -16.62 -12.63
C LEU A 11 -5.11 -16.23 -11.23
N PHE A 12 -5.23 -14.94 -10.91
CA PHE A 12 -5.47 -14.49 -9.54
C PHE A 12 -6.95 -14.37 -9.15
N CYS A 13 -7.87 -14.85 -10.00
CA CYS A 13 -9.32 -14.63 -9.85
C CYS A 13 -9.69 -13.15 -9.65
N THR A 14 -8.94 -12.25 -10.30
CA THR A 14 -9.12 -10.80 -10.12
C THR A 14 -9.94 -10.17 -11.25
N THR A 15 -10.47 -8.97 -10.99
CA THR A 15 -11.19 -8.16 -11.98
C THR A 15 -10.27 -7.34 -12.88
N LEU A 16 -8.97 -7.66 -12.93
CA LEU A 16 -7.97 -7.00 -13.78
C LEU A 16 -8.32 -7.03 -15.27
N SER A 17 -9.17 -7.95 -15.72
CA SER A 17 -9.68 -8.02 -17.09
C SER A 17 -10.45 -6.76 -17.51
N SER A 18 -10.99 -6.00 -16.54
CA SER A 18 -11.63 -4.70 -16.75
C SER A 18 -10.64 -3.60 -17.17
N LEU A 19 -9.33 -3.78 -16.91
CA LEU A 19 -8.28 -2.86 -17.33
C LEU A 19 -8.06 -2.95 -18.84
N SER A 20 -8.87 -2.21 -19.58
CA SER A 20 -8.78 -2.09 -21.03
C SER A 20 -7.63 -1.16 -21.46
N SER A 21 -7.19 -1.27 -22.72
CA SER A 21 -6.17 -0.36 -23.28
C SER A 21 -6.52 1.13 -23.20
N PRO A 22 -7.80 1.57 -23.34
CA PRO A 22 -8.21 2.94 -23.07
C PRO A 22 -7.93 3.44 -21.65
N SER A 23 -7.85 2.54 -20.67
CA SER A 23 -7.55 2.86 -19.27
C SER A 23 -6.04 2.96 -19.00
N LEU A 24 -5.20 2.74 -20.01
CA LEU A 24 -3.75 2.87 -19.89
C LEU A 24 -3.32 4.32 -19.82
N VAL A 25 -2.39 4.53 -18.89
CA VAL A 25 -1.75 5.80 -18.58
C VAL A 25 -0.28 5.66 -18.95
N MET A 26 0.22 6.61 -19.74
CA MET A 26 1.65 6.74 -20.01
C MET A 26 2.04 8.14 -19.55
N PRO A 27 2.48 8.31 -18.29
CA PRO A 27 2.94 9.62 -17.85
C PRO A 27 4.17 9.97 -18.67
N HIS A 28 4.17 11.13 -19.34
CA HIS A 28 5.36 11.63 -20.00
C HIS A 28 6.35 12.12 -18.92
N SER A 29 7.13 11.20 -18.34
CA SER A 29 8.32 11.63 -17.59
C SER A 29 9.34 12.13 -18.62
N GLY A 30 9.66 13.43 -18.54
CA GLY A 30 10.67 14.04 -19.38
C GLY A 30 12.04 13.44 -19.06
N ASN A 31 12.77 13.11 -20.13
CA ASN A 31 14.19 12.75 -20.13
C ASN A 31 14.55 11.35 -19.57
N SER A 32 14.61 10.36 -20.48
CA SER A 32 15.45 9.18 -20.29
C SER A 32 15.89 8.66 -21.66
N SER A 33 17.19 8.65 -21.86
CA SER A 33 17.92 8.08 -23.00
C SER A 33 17.74 6.56 -23.16
N ASN A 34 16.88 5.93 -22.35
CA ASN A 34 16.49 4.53 -22.47
C ASN A 34 15.00 4.42 -22.84
N LYS A 35 14.72 3.76 -23.98
CA LYS A 35 13.40 3.52 -24.60
C LYS A 35 12.46 2.62 -23.79
N THR A 36 12.43 2.73 -22.46
CA THR A 36 11.52 1.95 -21.62
C THR A 36 10.25 2.75 -21.34
N THR A 37 9.20 2.48 -22.09
CA THR A 37 7.87 3.06 -21.86
C THR A 37 7.20 2.37 -20.67
N THR A 38 6.91 3.13 -19.61
CA THR A 38 6.13 2.65 -18.47
C THR A 38 4.64 2.81 -18.74
N LEU A 39 3.87 1.75 -18.48
CA LEU A 39 2.43 1.71 -18.61
C LEU A 39 1.81 1.58 -17.22
N HIS A 40 0.92 2.50 -16.88
CA HIS A 40 0.13 2.45 -15.66
C HIS A 40 -1.32 2.14 -15.98
N ALA A 41 -1.94 1.33 -15.13
CA ALA A 41 -3.37 1.06 -15.15
C ALA A 41 -3.84 0.98 -13.70
N LEU A 42 -4.95 1.64 -13.40
CA LEU A 42 -5.45 1.78 -12.03
C LEU A 42 -6.86 1.23 -11.99
N LEU A 43 -7.07 0.27 -11.12
CA LEU A 43 -8.39 -0.26 -10.81
C LEU A 43 -8.83 0.36 -9.48
N PRO A 44 -9.99 1.04 -9.41
CA PRO A 44 -10.41 1.75 -8.21
C PRO A 44 -10.75 0.81 -7.05
N SER A 45 -11.34 -0.33 -7.37
CA SER A 45 -11.81 -1.32 -6.40
C SER A 45 -11.62 -2.71 -6.98
N GLU A 46 -11.17 -3.63 -6.14
CA GLU A 46 -11.08 -5.06 -6.43
C GLU A 46 -11.95 -5.75 -5.39
N GLN A 47 -12.86 -6.62 -5.83
CA GLN A 47 -13.62 -7.45 -4.90
C GLN A 47 -12.64 -8.46 -4.31
N VAL A 48 -12.29 -8.27 -3.04
CA VAL A 48 -11.36 -9.16 -2.35
C VAL A 48 -12.10 -10.45 -2.05
N CYS A 49 -11.86 -11.45 -2.89
CA CYS A 49 -12.29 -12.81 -2.63
C CYS A 49 -11.20 -13.54 -1.84
N THR A 50 -11.67 -14.37 -0.92
CA THR A 50 -10.91 -15.45 -0.28
C THR A 50 -10.07 -16.25 -1.32
N GLU A 51 -10.63 -16.43 -2.50
CA GLU A 51 -10.00 -17.12 -3.62
C GLU A 51 -8.76 -16.42 -4.18
N ASN A 52 -8.47 -15.14 -3.88
CA ASN A 52 -7.35 -14.41 -4.50
C ASN A 52 -5.97 -14.89 -4.03
N LEU A 53 -5.87 -15.47 -2.82
CA LEU A 53 -4.62 -16.02 -2.29
C LEU A 53 -4.32 -17.44 -2.82
N ALA A 54 -5.36 -18.23 -3.09
CA ALA A 54 -5.22 -19.62 -3.50
C ALA A 54 -4.40 -19.78 -4.81
N PRO A 55 -4.57 -18.94 -5.84
CA PRO A 55 -3.74 -18.97 -7.02
C PRO A 55 -2.30 -18.56 -6.76
N LEU A 56 -2.05 -17.55 -5.92
CA LEU A 56 -0.69 -17.20 -5.53
C LEU A 56 0.01 -18.42 -4.93
N LEU A 57 -0.67 -19.11 -4.00
CA LEU A 57 -0.16 -20.33 -3.39
C LEU A 57 0.08 -21.40 -4.46
N SER A 58 -0.83 -21.58 -5.43
CA SER A 58 -0.67 -22.57 -6.51
C SER A 58 0.54 -22.33 -7.43
N LEU A 59 1.02 -21.08 -7.55
CA LEU A 59 2.22 -20.74 -8.30
C LEU A 59 3.51 -21.08 -7.54
N LEU A 60 3.43 -21.32 -6.23
CA LEU A 60 4.57 -21.69 -5.41
C LEU A 60 4.83 -23.20 -5.53
N PRO A 61 6.11 -23.65 -5.51
CA PRO A 61 6.47 -25.03 -5.81
C PRO A 61 5.66 -26.10 -5.05
N CYS A 62 5.38 -25.86 -3.76
CA CYS A 62 4.65 -26.81 -2.91
C CYS A 62 3.24 -26.35 -2.51
N GLY A 63 2.71 -25.31 -3.16
CA GLY A 63 1.38 -24.82 -2.85
C GLY A 63 1.23 -24.33 -1.40
N ALA A 64 0.02 -24.48 -0.88
CA ALA A 64 -0.28 -24.32 0.54
C ALA A 64 0.09 -25.55 1.40
N HIS A 65 0.61 -26.62 0.78
CA HIS A 65 0.72 -27.94 1.42
C HIS A 65 2.04 -28.14 2.18
N ALA A 66 3.11 -27.46 1.80
CA ALA A 66 4.41 -27.58 2.45
C ALA A 66 5.31 -26.35 2.25
N GLY A 67 6.32 -26.20 3.10
CA GLY A 67 7.25 -25.07 3.12
C GLY A 67 6.65 -23.80 3.73
N LEU A 68 7.36 -22.68 3.63
CA LEU A 68 6.93 -21.40 4.22
C LEU A 68 5.58 -20.91 3.66
N ALA A 69 5.25 -21.29 2.43
CA ALA A 69 3.95 -20.99 1.82
C ALA A 69 2.76 -21.58 2.61
N SER A 70 2.95 -22.69 3.32
CA SER A 70 1.89 -23.28 4.15
C SER A 70 1.56 -22.46 5.39
N LEU A 71 2.38 -21.47 5.75
CA LEU A 71 2.09 -20.56 6.87
C LEU A 71 1.05 -19.51 6.50
N LEU A 72 0.95 -19.12 5.21
CA LEU A 72 0.05 -18.07 4.76
C LEU A 72 -1.41 -18.47 4.96
N ASP A 73 -2.02 -18.01 6.06
CA ASP A 73 -3.44 -18.17 6.34
C ASP A 73 -4.21 -16.93 5.92
N MET A 74 -5.12 -17.14 4.98
CA MET A 74 -5.97 -16.11 4.42
C MET A 74 -6.88 -15.46 5.46
N HIS A 75 -7.41 -16.22 6.43
CA HIS A 75 -8.31 -15.66 7.43
C HIS A 75 -7.58 -14.67 8.33
N ARG A 76 -6.37 -15.02 8.78
CA ARG A 76 -5.51 -14.13 9.56
C ARG A 76 -4.98 -12.94 8.77
N MET A 77 -4.67 -13.13 7.50
CA MET A 77 -4.32 -12.00 6.64
C MET A 77 -5.51 -11.05 6.50
N ALA A 78 -6.73 -11.55 6.34
CA ALA A 78 -7.93 -10.71 6.24
C ALA A 78 -8.28 -9.94 7.54
N GLU A 79 -7.84 -10.44 8.70
CA GLU A 79 -7.96 -9.73 10.00
C GLU A 79 -6.98 -8.57 10.15
N ALA A 80 -5.91 -8.51 9.34
CA ALA A 80 -4.93 -7.44 9.43
C ALA A 80 -5.55 -6.11 8.99
N GLN A 81 -5.19 -5.03 9.69
CA GLN A 81 -5.66 -3.67 9.37
C GLN A 81 -5.27 -3.23 7.95
N TYR A 82 -4.15 -3.74 7.44
CA TYR A 82 -3.63 -3.43 6.10
C TYR A 82 -3.05 -4.68 5.45
N VAL A 83 -3.47 -4.98 4.23
CA VAL A 83 -2.98 -6.09 3.42
C VAL A 83 -2.63 -5.58 2.02
N GLY A 84 -1.48 -6.00 1.50
CA GLY A 84 -1.05 -5.68 0.15
C GLY A 84 -0.32 -6.84 -0.49
N MET A 85 -0.61 -7.11 -1.76
CA MET A 85 0.09 -8.09 -2.57
C MET A 85 0.70 -7.40 -3.78
N ARG A 86 1.98 -7.67 -4.05
CA ARG A 86 2.69 -7.14 -5.21
C ARG A 86 3.34 -8.30 -5.96
N ILE A 87 3.11 -8.34 -7.27
CA ILE A 87 3.75 -9.32 -8.16
C ILE A 87 4.71 -8.54 -9.06
N TYR A 88 5.99 -8.91 -9.01
CA TYR A 88 7.01 -8.36 -9.88
C TYR A 88 7.41 -9.41 -10.92
N MET A 89 7.16 -9.13 -12.20
CA MET A 89 7.55 -10.00 -13.30
C MET A 89 8.68 -9.34 -14.08
N ARG A 90 9.88 -9.93 -14.03
CA ARG A 90 11.01 -9.55 -14.88
C ARG A 90 11.21 -10.64 -15.92
N ARG A 91 11.25 -10.26 -17.19
CA ARG A 91 11.69 -11.18 -18.25
C ARG A 91 13.18 -11.40 -18.04
N HIS A 92 13.57 -12.60 -17.62
CA HIS A 92 14.97 -12.93 -17.41
C HIS A 92 15.69 -13.05 -18.76
N GLN A 93 16.31 -11.95 -19.21
CA GLN A 93 17.43 -12.04 -20.14
C GLN A 93 18.67 -12.37 -19.33
N ARG A 94 19.39 -13.40 -19.74
CA ARG A 94 20.53 -13.97 -19.02
C ARG A 94 21.69 -12.97 -19.00
N GLN A 95 21.76 -12.13 -17.97
CA GLN A 95 22.99 -11.53 -17.43
C GLN A 95 22.73 -10.89 -16.06
N GLU A 96 23.82 -10.77 -15.32
CA GLU A 96 23.93 -10.84 -13.86
C GLU A 96 23.41 -9.64 -13.06
N GLN A 97 22.99 -9.98 -11.84
CA GLN A 97 22.96 -9.22 -10.59
C GLN A 97 22.59 -7.73 -10.62
N GLU A 98 21.42 -7.44 -10.05
CA GLU A 98 21.20 -6.18 -9.32
C GLU A 98 20.59 -6.51 -7.95
N ALA A 99 21.37 -6.22 -6.90
CA ALA A 99 20.88 -6.18 -5.53
C ALA A 99 20.38 -4.75 -5.26
N GLU A 100 19.12 -4.63 -4.86
CA GLU A 100 18.54 -3.37 -4.44
C GLU A 100 18.28 -3.43 -2.93
N GLN A 101 19.02 -2.62 -2.18
CA GLN A 101 18.94 -2.53 -0.73
C GLN A 101 18.48 -1.11 -0.35
N ASP A 102 17.19 -0.96 -0.11
CA ASP A 102 16.63 0.29 0.42
C ASP A 102 16.89 0.36 1.94
N LYS A 103 17.78 1.26 2.34
CA LYS A 103 17.95 1.67 3.75
C LYS A 103 17.28 3.02 3.94
N LYS A 104 16.24 3.08 4.78
CA LYS A 104 15.70 4.32 5.33
C LYS A 104 16.16 4.45 6.78
N LYS A 105 16.75 5.59 7.14
CA LYS A 105 17.10 5.95 8.52
C LYS A 105 16.04 6.91 9.05
N ALA A 106 15.62 6.70 10.29
CA ALA A 106 14.87 7.65 11.08
C ALA A 106 15.45 7.63 12.50
N GLN A 107 15.40 8.77 13.18
CA GLN A 107 16.10 9.06 14.42
C GLN A 107 15.14 9.79 15.36
N GLN A 108 15.05 9.42 16.64
CA GLN A 108 14.86 10.28 17.84
C GLN A 108 14.35 9.53 19.11
N HIS A 109 14.27 10.29 20.22
CA HIS A 109 14.54 10.00 21.64
C HIS A 109 13.41 9.41 22.53
N HIS A 110 13.82 9.07 23.77
CA HIS A 110 13.27 8.12 24.75
C HIS A 110 12.17 8.61 25.71
N ALA A 111 11.33 7.65 26.14
CA ALA A 111 10.92 7.41 27.54
C ALA A 111 10.38 5.95 27.65
N ALA A 112 10.67 5.27 28.77
CA ALA A 112 10.58 3.81 28.93
C ALA A 112 9.43 3.36 29.86
N GLU A 113 8.69 2.33 29.45
CA GLU A 113 8.00 1.38 30.34
C GLU A 113 8.31 -0.03 29.82
N GLU A 114 8.68 -0.94 30.73
CA GLU A 114 9.16 -2.28 30.39
C GLU A 114 7.99 -3.25 30.17
N GLU A 115 7.69 -3.57 28.91
CA GLU A 115 6.78 -4.68 28.55
C GLU A 115 7.55 -5.80 27.84
N MET A 116 7.18 -7.04 28.14
CA MET A 116 7.76 -8.23 27.51
C MET A 116 6.93 -8.62 26.27
N TRP A 117 7.59 -8.68 25.12
CA TRP A 117 6.97 -8.99 23.84
C TRP A 117 7.35 -10.39 23.37
N THR A 118 6.33 -11.13 22.91
CA THR A 118 6.48 -12.48 22.36
C THR A 118 5.89 -12.53 20.96
N VAL A 119 6.73 -12.89 19.98
CA VAL A 119 6.34 -13.15 18.59
C VAL A 119 6.71 -14.58 18.24
N GLN A 120 5.75 -15.33 17.70
CA GLN A 120 5.92 -16.74 17.28
C GLN A 120 5.19 -16.97 15.96
N LEU A 121 5.66 -17.92 15.13
CA LEU A 121 4.97 -18.28 13.88
C LEU A 121 3.50 -18.66 14.13
N LYS A 122 3.22 -19.46 15.17
CA LYS A 122 1.84 -19.82 15.54
C LYS A 122 1.00 -18.61 15.93
N LYS A 123 1.57 -17.59 16.56
CA LYS A 123 0.84 -16.36 16.94
C LYS A 123 0.58 -15.46 15.73
N LEU A 124 1.53 -15.37 14.80
CA LEU A 124 1.43 -14.56 13.58
C LEU A 124 0.55 -15.21 12.49
N PHE A 125 0.70 -16.51 12.30
CA PHE A 125 0.15 -17.26 11.16
C PHE A 125 -0.87 -18.32 11.57
N SER A 126 -1.21 -18.43 12.87
CA SER A 126 -2.10 -19.47 13.45
C SER A 126 -1.61 -20.91 13.33
N ARG A 127 -0.42 -21.14 12.77
CA ARG A 127 0.17 -22.47 12.62
C ARG A 127 1.69 -22.44 12.61
N PRO A 128 2.35 -23.48 13.13
CA PRO A 128 3.78 -23.68 12.93
C PRO A 128 4.07 -24.25 11.54
N LEU A 129 5.34 -24.26 11.14
CA LEU A 129 5.77 -24.95 9.91
C LEU A 129 5.71 -26.46 10.16
N GLN A 130 4.82 -27.16 9.46
CA GLN A 130 4.59 -28.60 9.67
C GLN A 130 5.33 -29.51 8.68
N ARG A 131 5.64 -29.01 7.48
CA ARG A 131 6.22 -29.80 6.39
C ARG A 131 7.23 -28.97 5.62
N VAL A 132 8.35 -29.56 5.26
CA VAL A 132 9.34 -28.97 4.35
C VAL A 132 8.85 -29.10 2.90
N CYS A 133 9.11 -28.09 2.07
CA CYS A 133 8.81 -28.18 0.63
C CYS A 133 9.89 -29.00 -0.10
N PRO A 134 9.59 -30.20 -0.63
CA PRO A 134 10.59 -31.04 -1.29
C PRO A 134 11.16 -30.46 -2.60
N LEU A 135 10.49 -29.46 -3.19
CA LEU A 135 10.92 -28.81 -4.42
C LEU A 135 11.80 -27.55 -4.18
N ALA A 136 11.95 -27.12 -2.92
CA ALA A 136 12.74 -25.95 -2.60
C ALA A 136 14.23 -26.34 -2.49
N THR A 137 15.09 -25.64 -3.23
CA THR A 137 16.56 -25.81 -3.14
C THR A 137 17.14 -25.10 -1.91
N SER A 138 16.44 -24.08 -1.39
CA SER A 138 16.77 -23.37 -0.15
C SER A 138 15.48 -22.83 0.49
N SER A 139 15.43 -22.83 1.82
CA SER A 139 14.31 -22.25 2.57
C SER A 139 14.80 -21.75 3.92
N SER A 140 14.91 -20.44 4.12
CA SER A 140 15.48 -19.86 5.34
C SER A 140 14.55 -18.83 5.98
N ILE A 141 14.42 -18.87 7.31
CA ILE A 141 13.73 -17.86 8.11
C ILE A 141 14.79 -16.99 8.77
N VAL A 142 14.76 -15.69 8.50
CA VAL A 142 15.70 -14.73 9.07
C VAL A 142 14.97 -13.92 10.14
N VAL A 143 15.42 -14.04 11.38
CA VAL A 143 14.97 -13.21 12.50
C VAL A 143 16.01 -12.12 12.74
N HIS A 144 15.56 -10.87 12.68
CA HIS A 144 16.38 -9.72 13.01
C HIS A 144 16.19 -9.40 14.49
N ALA A 145 17.30 -9.20 15.20
CA ALA A 145 17.28 -8.65 16.53
C ALA A 145 16.68 -7.23 16.48
N PRO A 146 16.02 -6.80 17.56
CA PRO A 146 15.60 -5.41 17.73
C PRO A 146 16.81 -4.48 17.52
N LEU A 147 16.61 -3.37 16.81
CA LEU A 147 17.67 -2.38 16.61
C LEU A 147 17.92 -1.65 17.93
N ASP A 148 19.11 -1.82 18.52
CA ASP A 148 19.52 -1.03 19.68
C ASP A 148 19.68 0.44 19.29
N ALA A 149 19.07 1.33 20.07
CA ALA A 149 19.23 2.78 19.94
C ALA A 149 20.70 3.23 20.04
N ALA A 150 21.58 2.42 20.64
CA ALA A 150 23.01 2.69 20.79
C ALA A 150 23.83 2.50 19.50
N SER A 151 23.31 1.79 18.49
CA SER A 151 24.04 1.50 17.24
C SER A 151 24.17 2.70 16.28
N PHE A 152 23.66 3.88 16.67
CA PHE A 152 23.69 5.12 15.89
C PHE A 152 24.48 6.26 16.52
N ALA A 153 25.22 6.04 17.61
CA ALA A 153 26.14 7.06 18.12
C ALA A 153 27.22 7.34 17.06
N PRO A 154 27.34 8.57 16.51
CA PRO A 154 28.50 8.91 15.71
C PRO A 154 29.70 8.86 16.65
N SER A 155 30.69 8.03 16.32
CA SER A 155 32.00 8.08 16.97
C SER A 155 32.62 9.44 16.64
N ASN A 156 32.45 10.43 17.51
CA ASN A 156 33.27 11.62 17.51
C ASN A 156 34.66 11.17 17.96
N HIS A 157 35.53 10.83 17.01
CA HIS A 157 36.96 10.80 17.26
C HIS A 157 37.46 12.24 17.24
N ASN A 158 37.67 12.79 18.43
CA ASN A 158 38.66 13.84 18.68
C ASN A 158 39.38 13.48 20.01
N ASP A 159 40.64 13.10 19.84
CA ASP A 159 41.81 13.21 20.71
C ASP A 159 41.72 13.22 22.25
N ALA A 160 42.56 12.34 22.80
CA ALA A 160 43.49 12.53 23.92
C ALA A 160 43.03 12.43 25.39
N ASP A 161 43.79 11.56 26.07
CA ASP A 161 44.21 11.52 27.47
C ASP A 161 43.27 11.01 28.58
N ASP A 162 43.81 9.97 29.23
CA ASP A 162 43.76 9.57 30.63
C ASP A 162 42.46 9.02 31.29
N ASP A 163 42.65 7.79 31.76
CA ASP A 163 42.28 7.22 33.06
C ASP A 163 41.00 6.38 33.26
N ASP A 164 41.27 5.24 33.89
CA ASP A 164 40.44 4.29 34.62
C ASP A 164 39.22 3.60 33.96
N GLY A 165 39.41 2.29 33.75
CA GLY A 165 38.43 1.35 33.23
C GLY A 165 37.24 1.13 34.16
N ALA A 166 36.17 1.89 33.91
CA ALA A 166 34.81 1.43 34.14
C ALA A 166 34.35 0.66 32.89
N SER A 167 34.09 -0.64 33.06
CA SER A 167 33.55 -1.52 32.03
C SER A 167 32.29 -0.94 31.41
N GLU A 168 32.34 -0.68 30.09
CA GLU A 168 31.18 -0.48 29.24
C GLU A 168 30.23 -1.68 29.39
N ALA A 169 29.29 -1.59 30.32
CA ALA A 169 28.10 -2.43 30.31
C ALA A 169 27.25 -2.01 29.10
N LEU A 170 27.65 -2.48 27.92
CA LEU A 170 26.78 -2.57 26.76
C LEU A 170 25.51 -3.28 27.23
N PHE A 171 24.42 -2.53 27.36
CA PHE A 171 23.08 -3.05 27.55
C PHE A 171 22.79 -3.95 26.33
N THR A 172 23.10 -5.23 26.46
CA THR A 172 22.76 -6.23 25.46
C THR A 172 21.27 -6.51 25.64
N PRO A 173 20.41 -6.26 24.64
CA PRO A 173 19.00 -6.58 24.78
C PRO A 173 18.89 -8.08 25.08
N LYS A 174 18.25 -8.41 26.21
CA LYS A 174 17.95 -9.80 26.58
C LYS A 174 16.79 -10.29 25.72
N PHE A 175 17.11 -10.78 24.52
CA PHE A 175 16.16 -11.52 23.71
C PHE A 175 16.48 -13.01 23.76
N LYS A 176 15.45 -13.83 23.82
CA LYS A 176 15.53 -15.27 23.78
C LYS A 176 14.92 -15.74 22.47
N LEU A 177 15.71 -16.51 21.72
CA LEU A 177 15.30 -17.12 20.46
C LEU A 177 15.10 -18.60 20.68
N TYR A 178 13.99 -19.12 20.19
CA TYR A 178 13.68 -20.54 20.29
C TYR A 178 13.13 -21.07 18.97
N PRO A 179 13.53 -22.27 18.52
CA PRO A 179 12.58 -23.17 17.91
C PRO A 179 11.64 -23.62 19.04
N ALA A 180 10.43 -23.06 19.12
CA ALA A 180 9.43 -23.62 20.02
C ALA A 180 8.94 -24.93 19.38
N LEU A 181 9.37 -26.10 19.88
CA LEU A 181 8.63 -27.32 19.56
C LEU A 181 7.19 -27.10 20.03
N ALA A 182 6.22 -27.29 19.15
CA ALA A 182 4.81 -27.27 19.54
C ALA A 182 4.49 -28.54 20.34
N ALA A 183 5.12 -28.71 21.51
CA ALA A 183 4.63 -29.59 22.54
C ALA A 183 3.37 -28.96 23.12
N GLN A 184 2.28 -29.72 23.10
CA GLN A 184 1.04 -29.38 23.76
C GLN A 184 1.37 -28.96 25.20
N ALA A 185 1.15 -27.69 25.54
CA ALA A 185 1.14 -27.31 26.95
C ALA A 185 -0.04 -28.04 27.59
N PRO A 186 0.18 -28.94 28.58
CA PRO A 186 -0.93 -29.43 29.36
C PRO A 186 -1.51 -28.22 30.11
N ALA A 187 -2.84 -28.09 30.09
CA ALA A 187 -3.52 -27.15 30.96
C ALA A 187 -3.18 -27.53 32.40
N LEU A 188 -2.43 -26.68 33.10
CA LEU A 188 -2.17 -26.84 34.52
C LEU A 188 -3.49 -26.66 35.27
N SER A 189 -3.99 -27.74 35.87
CA SER A 189 -4.99 -27.67 36.94
C SER A 189 -4.30 -27.15 38.22
N PRO A 190 -4.96 -26.26 39.00
CA PRO A 190 -4.35 -25.54 40.11
C PRO A 190 -4.40 -26.32 41.45
N GLU A 191 -4.18 -27.63 41.41
CA GLU A 191 -4.24 -28.48 42.60
C GLU A 191 -3.09 -29.48 42.50
N ASP A 192 -1.92 -29.07 42.99
CA ASP A 192 -0.83 -29.91 43.53
C ASP A 192 0.31 -28.97 43.95
N GLU A 193 -0.01 -27.94 44.77
CA GLU A 193 0.95 -27.39 45.72
C GLU A 193 0.82 -28.24 46.98
N GLU A 194 1.74 -29.17 47.21
CA GLU A 194 2.33 -29.42 48.54
C GLU A 194 3.26 -30.65 48.59
N ILE A 195 4.44 -30.41 49.19
CA ILE A 195 5.37 -31.33 49.88
C ILE A 195 6.35 -32.15 49.01
N ALA A 196 7.61 -31.69 49.01
CA ALA A 196 8.76 -32.48 49.49
C ALA A 196 10.01 -31.60 49.66
N ASP A 197 10.51 -31.54 50.90
CA ASP A 197 11.76 -30.88 51.32
C ASP A 197 13.02 -31.70 50.96
N ASP A 198 14.12 -30.94 50.85
CA ASP A 198 15.54 -31.19 51.16
C ASP A 198 16.37 -32.31 50.47
N ASP A 199 17.57 -31.85 50.07
CA ASP A 199 18.83 -32.55 49.75
C ASP A 199 18.94 -33.38 48.46
N ALA A 200 19.54 -32.78 47.41
CA ALA A 200 20.64 -33.38 46.64
C ALA A 200 21.18 -32.42 45.55
N ASP A 201 22.43 -32.02 45.75
CA ASP A 201 23.50 -31.77 44.77
C ASP A 201 23.18 -31.23 43.37
N ALA A 202 23.73 -30.04 43.14
CA ALA A 202 24.02 -29.50 41.83
C ALA A 202 25.01 -30.38 41.05
N ALA A 203 24.52 -31.19 40.11
CA ALA A 203 25.23 -31.61 38.91
C ALA A 203 24.26 -32.19 37.88
N ASP A 204 24.46 -31.84 36.61
CA ASP A 204 23.78 -32.39 35.43
C ASP A 204 22.32 -31.99 35.17
N ALA A 205 22.06 -30.69 35.06
CA ALA A 205 21.12 -30.23 34.04
C ALA A 205 21.82 -30.29 32.67
N ALA A 206 21.75 -31.47 32.06
CA ALA A 206 22.22 -31.74 30.71
C ALA A 206 21.80 -30.59 29.76
N ALA A 207 22.80 -29.92 29.21
CA ALA A 207 22.63 -28.96 28.14
C ALA A 207 21.87 -29.62 26.99
N ALA A 208 20.60 -29.26 26.82
CA ALA A 208 19.84 -29.66 25.64
C ALA A 208 20.59 -29.18 24.39
N PRO A 209 20.76 -30.05 23.37
CA PRO A 209 21.59 -29.72 22.22
C PRO A 209 20.96 -28.59 21.42
N LEU A 210 21.59 -27.42 21.46
CA LEU A 210 21.31 -26.32 20.54
C LEU A 210 21.83 -26.70 19.16
N THR A 211 20.95 -26.80 18.14
CA THR A 211 21.12 -26.39 16.73
C THR A 211 19.92 -26.83 15.87
N PRO A 212 19.58 -26.18 14.71
CA PRO A 212 20.44 -25.40 13.83
C PRO A 212 19.96 -23.96 13.58
N ALA A 213 20.33 -23.03 14.47
CA ALA A 213 20.47 -21.63 14.11
C ALA A 213 21.91 -21.45 13.58
N GLN A 214 22.12 -21.61 12.27
CA GLN A 214 23.50 -21.78 11.78
C GLN A 214 24.37 -20.52 11.79
N HIS A 215 23.84 -19.31 11.98
CA HIS A 215 24.71 -18.13 12.07
C HIS A 215 24.09 -17.02 12.93
N LEU A 216 24.66 -16.78 14.12
CA LEU A 216 24.66 -15.43 14.71
C LEU A 216 25.72 -14.64 13.94
N THR A 217 25.29 -13.75 13.05
CA THR A 217 26.22 -12.73 12.52
C THR A 217 26.37 -11.62 13.55
N LYS A 218 27.54 -10.96 13.60
CA LYS A 218 27.87 -9.79 14.44
C LYS A 218 26.85 -8.62 14.37
N HIS A 219 25.83 -8.71 13.54
CA HIS A 219 24.83 -7.68 13.24
C HIS A 219 23.41 -8.02 13.75
N GLY A 220 23.28 -8.83 14.81
CA GLY A 220 21.97 -9.09 15.43
C GLY A 220 21.00 -9.77 14.46
N ARG A 221 21.42 -10.82 13.76
CA ARG A 221 20.57 -11.57 12.83
C ARG A 221 20.81 -13.06 13.02
N VAL A 222 19.71 -13.80 13.15
CA VAL A 222 19.70 -15.26 13.25
C VAL A 222 18.94 -15.84 12.08
N THR A 223 19.56 -16.79 11.38
CA THR A 223 18.96 -17.48 10.24
C THR A 223 18.70 -18.93 10.60
N TYR A 224 17.45 -19.37 10.45
CA TYR A 224 17.02 -20.75 10.57
C TYR A 224 16.91 -21.37 9.18
N ASP A 225 17.58 -22.50 8.96
CA ASP A 225 17.34 -23.30 7.77
C ASP A 225 16.11 -24.18 7.99
N ALA A 226 15.04 -23.88 7.27
CA ALA A 226 13.78 -24.59 7.38
C ALA A 226 13.80 -25.94 6.65
N LEU A 227 14.82 -26.24 5.83
CA LEU A 227 14.96 -27.54 5.17
C LEU A 227 15.50 -28.62 6.11
N SER A 228 16.41 -28.24 7.01
CA SER A 228 17.11 -29.14 7.95
C SER A 228 16.56 -29.09 9.38
N ALA A 229 15.58 -28.22 9.65
CA ALA A 229 14.97 -28.08 10.97
C ALA A 229 14.05 -29.26 11.34
N GLU A 230 14.00 -29.57 12.64
CA GLU A 230 13.01 -30.49 13.21
C GLU A 230 11.60 -29.88 13.15
N LEU A 231 10.63 -30.68 12.71
CA LEU A 231 9.23 -30.27 12.54
C LEU A 231 8.35 -30.83 13.68
N PRO A 232 7.32 -30.10 14.14
CA PRO A 232 6.86 -28.79 13.67
C PRO A 232 7.74 -27.63 14.16
N LEU A 233 8.20 -26.79 13.23
CA LEU A 233 9.06 -25.64 13.53
C LEU A 233 8.20 -24.41 13.83
N ASN A 234 8.23 -23.92 15.07
CA ASN A 234 7.62 -22.66 15.48
C ASN A 234 8.73 -21.68 15.91
N VAL A 235 9.29 -20.93 14.96
CA VAL A 235 10.30 -19.90 15.28
C VAL A 235 9.64 -18.81 16.10
N GLY A 236 10.26 -18.45 17.22
CA GLY A 236 9.81 -17.37 18.08
C GLY A 236 10.96 -16.54 18.64
N MET A 237 10.60 -15.32 19.02
CA MET A 237 11.47 -14.41 19.74
C MET A 237 10.67 -13.84 20.91
N ASP A 238 11.24 -13.99 22.10
CA ASP A 238 10.82 -13.25 23.28
C ASP A 238 11.86 -12.15 23.51
N TRP A 239 11.42 -10.91 23.64
CA TRP A 239 12.31 -9.83 24.02
C TRP A 239 11.63 -8.94 25.04
N THR A 240 12.40 -8.51 26.03
CA THR A 240 11.97 -7.41 26.90
C THR A 240 12.20 -6.14 26.13
N GLU A 241 11.13 -5.46 25.75
CA GLU A 241 11.26 -4.17 25.12
C GLU A 241 11.41 -3.13 26.23
N ALA A 242 12.67 -2.84 26.57
CA ALA A 242 12.96 -1.85 27.59
C ALA A 242 12.49 -0.45 27.17
N VAL A 243 12.33 -0.19 25.86
CA VAL A 243 11.91 1.11 25.32
C VAL A 243 11.12 0.92 24.01
N PHE A 244 9.81 0.62 24.07
CA PHE A 244 8.93 0.83 22.92
C PHE A 244 8.28 2.18 23.03
N SER A 245 8.91 3.21 22.46
CA SER A 245 8.22 4.46 22.22
C SER A 245 7.55 4.36 20.86
N TYR A 246 6.22 4.34 20.81
CA TYR A 246 5.51 4.65 19.58
C TYR A 246 6.13 5.94 19.04
N PRO A 247 6.56 6.00 17.76
CA PRO A 247 7.10 7.23 17.21
C PRO A 247 6.00 8.30 17.31
N ARG A 248 6.08 9.15 18.35
CA ARG A 248 5.13 10.27 18.53
C ARG A 248 5.30 11.28 17.41
N ASN A 249 6.53 11.36 16.90
CA ASN A 249 6.92 12.20 15.77
C ASN A 249 7.15 11.32 14.55
N TYR A 250 6.12 11.19 13.73
CA TYR A 250 6.30 10.73 12.35
C TYR A 250 6.95 11.87 11.56
N THR A 251 8.00 11.58 10.80
CA THR A 251 8.50 12.54 9.81
C THR A 251 7.37 12.80 8.82
N SER A 252 6.88 14.04 8.79
CA SER A 252 5.84 14.41 7.85
C SER A 252 6.38 14.23 6.43
N PRO A 253 5.57 13.68 5.51
CA PRO A 253 5.99 13.59 4.12
C PRO A 253 6.21 15.00 3.56
N ASP A 254 7.19 15.14 2.67
CA ASP A 254 7.50 16.40 1.96
C ASP A 254 6.28 16.97 1.19
N LEU A 255 5.35 16.08 0.81
CA LEU A 255 4.13 16.40 0.08
C LEU A 255 2.91 15.80 0.78
N LEU A 256 1.95 16.66 1.11
CA LEU A 256 0.61 16.28 1.53
C LEU A 256 -0.36 16.56 0.39
N PHE A 257 -1.33 15.68 0.14
CA PHE A 257 -2.28 15.88 -0.94
C PHE A 257 -3.66 15.30 -0.60
N SER A 258 -4.70 15.93 -1.13
CA SER A 258 -6.06 15.40 -1.15
C SER A 258 -6.69 15.65 -2.53
N ARG A 259 -7.54 14.72 -2.95
CA ARG A 259 -8.31 14.83 -4.18
C ARG A 259 -9.75 14.48 -3.84
N ASP A 260 -10.65 15.40 -4.12
CA ASP A 260 -12.02 15.36 -3.65
C ASP A 260 -12.99 15.75 -4.77
N PHE A 261 -14.15 15.11 -4.79
CA PHE A 261 -15.25 15.42 -5.70
C PHE A 261 -16.42 15.93 -4.88
N ARG A 262 -16.65 17.24 -4.93
CA ARG A 262 -17.69 17.94 -4.17
C ARG A 262 -18.89 18.24 -5.07
N GLY A 263 -20.08 18.42 -4.52
CA GLY A 263 -21.24 18.85 -5.30
C GLY A 263 -22.56 18.43 -4.67
N ALA A 264 -23.55 19.33 -4.71
CA ALA A 264 -24.92 19.01 -4.31
C ALA A 264 -25.69 18.51 -5.53
N GLY A 265 -26.22 17.29 -5.45
CA GLY A 265 -27.08 16.69 -6.47
C GLY A 265 -26.40 15.73 -7.45
N GLN A 266 -27.19 15.26 -8.40
CA GLN A 266 -26.85 14.13 -9.27
C GLN A 266 -26.31 14.54 -10.66
N GLU A 267 -26.25 15.85 -10.96
CA GLU A 267 -25.87 16.35 -12.29
C GLU A 267 -24.53 17.08 -12.33
N ARG A 268 -24.23 17.93 -11.34
CA ARG A 268 -23.03 18.78 -11.33
C ARG A 268 -22.16 18.54 -10.12
N GLY A 269 -20.88 18.79 -10.26
CA GLY A 269 -19.93 18.79 -9.16
C GLY A 269 -18.71 19.65 -9.43
N VAL A 270 -17.82 19.68 -8.45
CA VAL A 270 -16.55 20.39 -8.44
C VAL A 270 -15.47 19.40 -8.05
N PHE A 271 -14.50 19.21 -8.95
CA PHE A 271 -13.26 18.53 -8.66
C PHE A 271 -12.35 19.48 -7.88
N SER A 272 -11.67 18.96 -6.87
CA SER A 272 -10.73 19.69 -6.03
C SER A 272 -9.47 18.86 -5.82
N LEU A 273 -8.31 19.43 -6.14
CA LEU A 273 -7.00 18.88 -5.81
C LEU A 273 -6.27 19.85 -4.89
N GLN A 274 -5.89 19.40 -3.71
CA GLN A 274 -5.08 20.15 -2.76
C GLN A 274 -3.70 19.51 -2.67
N LEU A 275 -2.65 20.30 -2.81
CA LEU A 275 -1.24 19.90 -2.74
C LEU A 275 -0.54 20.84 -1.76
N ARG A 276 0.10 20.30 -0.73
CA ARG A 276 0.83 21.08 0.27
C ARG A 276 2.28 20.61 0.34
N ASN A 277 3.19 21.52 0.04
CA ASN A 277 4.62 21.35 0.25
C ASN A 277 4.95 21.66 1.71
N THR A 278 5.46 20.67 2.44
CA THR A 278 5.90 20.84 3.84
C THR A 278 7.36 21.24 3.94
N ASN A 279 8.11 21.22 2.83
CA ASN A 279 9.50 21.66 2.78
C ASN A 279 9.57 23.19 2.69
N GLU A 280 10.31 23.83 3.59
CA GLU A 280 10.45 25.29 3.64
C GLU A 280 11.55 25.84 2.73
N VAL A 281 12.44 24.98 2.22
CA VAL A 281 13.64 25.39 1.47
C VAL A 281 13.48 25.17 -0.03
N HIS A 282 12.85 24.07 -0.44
CA HIS A 282 12.79 23.65 -1.83
C HIS A 282 11.36 23.61 -2.35
N ALA A 283 11.18 24.15 -3.56
CA ALA A 283 9.97 23.94 -4.34
C ALA A 283 9.85 22.49 -4.80
N LEU A 284 8.63 22.04 -5.06
CA LEU A 284 8.35 20.71 -5.61
C LEU A 284 7.84 20.83 -7.03
N ASP A 285 8.54 20.20 -7.96
CA ASP A 285 8.06 20.00 -9.33
C ASP A 285 7.30 18.67 -9.41
N LEU A 286 6.03 18.75 -9.75
CA LEU A 286 5.10 17.63 -9.75
C LEU A 286 4.47 17.43 -11.12
N LEU A 287 4.35 16.17 -11.54
CA LEU A 287 3.50 15.75 -12.64
C LEU A 287 2.25 15.11 -12.06
N TYR A 288 1.10 15.77 -12.20
CA TYR A 288 -0.19 15.23 -11.83
C TYR A 288 -0.86 14.59 -13.04
N TYR A 289 -1.31 13.35 -12.89
CA TYR A 289 -2.05 12.64 -13.92
C TYR A 289 -3.37 12.11 -13.37
N ASP A 290 -4.46 12.35 -14.08
CA ASP A 290 -5.79 11.85 -13.75
C ASP A 290 -6.49 11.22 -14.96
N ALA A 291 -7.11 10.06 -14.76
CA ALA A 291 -7.96 9.38 -15.71
C ALA A 291 -9.39 9.33 -15.17
N LEU A 292 -10.20 10.32 -15.54
CA LEU A 292 -11.59 10.41 -15.11
C LEU A 292 -12.48 9.53 -16.01
N PRO A 293 -13.38 8.70 -15.44
CA PRO A 293 -14.34 7.94 -16.22
C PRO A 293 -15.15 8.82 -17.19
N TRP A 294 -15.58 8.25 -18.32
CA TRP A 294 -16.23 9.01 -19.40
C TRP A 294 -17.53 9.71 -18.98
N TYR A 295 -18.17 9.25 -17.92
CA TYR A 295 -19.37 9.85 -17.35
C TYR A 295 -19.07 11.09 -16.50
N ILE A 296 -17.80 11.40 -16.20
CA ILE A 296 -17.38 12.67 -15.61
C ILE A 296 -16.91 13.58 -16.74
N ARG A 297 -17.56 14.73 -16.88
CA ARG A 297 -17.32 15.71 -17.95
C ARG A 297 -16.75 16.99 -17.34
N PRO A 298 -15.43 17.09 -17.14
CA PRO A 298 -14.81 18.26 -16.55
C PRO A 298 -14.81 19.45 -17.51
N TYR A 299 -15.03 20.63 -16.95
CA TYR A 299 -14.98 21.91 -17.64
C TYR A 299 -13.61 22.57 -17.44
N LEU A 300 -12.66 22.25 -18.31
CA LEU A 300 -11.29 22.78 -18.23
C LEU A 300 -11.21 24.31 -18.22
N HIS A 301 -12.16 25.00 -18.87
CA HIS A 301 -12.23 26.48 -18.84
C HIS A 301 -12.56 27.06 -17.45
N THR A 302 -13.03 26.22 -16.52
CA THR A 302 -13.30 26.61 -15.12
C THR A 302 -12.13 26.25 -14.19
N LEU A 303 -11.05 25.67 -14.72
CA LEU A 303 -9.87 25.32 -13.93
C LEU A 303 -9.27 26.60 -13.35
N SER A 304 -9.24 26.67 -12.02
CA SER A 304 -8.66 27.77 -11.27
C SER A 304 -7.66 27.25 -10.24
N SER A 305 -6.62 28.04 -9.98
CA SER A 305 -5.60 27.74 -8.97
C SER A 305 -5.59 28.80 -7.89
N ARG A 306 -5.54 28.39 -6.62
CA ARG A 306 -5.30 29.27 -5.47
C ARG A 306 -4.04 28.81 -4.76
N VAL A 307 -3.20 29.76 -4.36
CA VAL A 307 -1.95 29.50 -3.63
C VAL A 307 -2.06 30.16 -2.26
N GLU A 308 -1.83 29.39 -1.22
CA GLU A 308 -1.80 29.82 0.18
C GLU A 308 -0.37 29.60 0.69
N LEU A 309 0.37 30.68 0.93
CA LEU A 309 1.74 30.62 1.44
C LEU A 309 1.70 30.54 2.98
N ALA A 310 2.46 29.61 3.55
CA ALA A 310 2.63 29.52 4.99
C ALA A 310 3.79 30.42 5.46
N GLU A 311 3.73 30.85 6.71
CA GLU A 311 4.88 31.50 7.34
C GLU A 311 6.02 30.49 7.54
N PHE A 312 7.26 30.92 7.33
CA PHE A 312 8.43 30.09 7.56
C PHE A 312 8.72 29.97 9.05
N SER A 313 9.20 28.80 9.47
CA SER A 313 9.61 28.60 10.86
C SER A 313 10.89 29.37 11.23
N HIS A 314 11.76 29.63 10.24
CA HIS A 314 13.04 30.31 10.43
C HIS A 314 13.03 31.71 9.80
N PRO A 315 13.45 32.76 10.53
CA PRO A 315 13.40 34.14 10.07
C PRO A 315 14.38 34.45 8.92
N ASP A 316 15.39 33.62 8.72
CA ASP A 316 16.41 33.81 7.66
C ASP A 316 15.97 33.28 6.29
N LEU A 317 14.83 32.59 6.22
CA LEU A 317 14.31 32.07 4.95
C LEU A 317 13.60 33.19 4.18
N VAL A 318 13.99 33.37 2.92
CA VAL A 318 13.44 34.38 2.02
C VAL A 318 12.78 33.70 0.83
N ARG A 319 11.60 34.17 0.43
CA ARG A 319 10.89 33.69 -0.77
C ARG A 319 11.45 34.35 -2.01
N PHE A 320 11.54 33.60 -3.11
CA PHE A 320 11.80 34.21 -4.41
C PHE A 320 10.52 34.87 -4.95
N ALA A 321 10.65 35.93 -5.75
CA ALA A 321 9.49 36.61 -6.35
C ALA A 321 8.59 35.67 -7.17
N ASP A 322 9.20 34.65 -7.80
CA ASP A 322 8.49 33.61 -8.55
C ASP A 322 7.61 32.75 -7.64
N ASP A 323 7.99 32.54 -6.38
CA ASP A 323 7.23 31.70 -5.44
C ASP A 323 5.90 32.35 -5.02
N GLU A 324 5.77 33.67 -5.20
CA GLU A 324 4.55 34.43 -4.91
C GLU A 324 3.73 34.75 -6.16
N SER A 325 4.41 35.09 -7.26
CA SER A 325 3.75 35.66 -8.45
C SER A 325 3.57 34.67 -9.60
N ALA A 326 4.37 33.60 -9.67
CA ALA A 326 4.26 32.65 -10.77
C ALA A 326 3.04 31.74 -10.59
N SER A 327 2.41 31.36 -11.71
CA SER A 327 1.34 30.38 -11.66
C SER A 327 1.90 29.02 -11.21
N PRO A 328 1.24 28.32 -10.28
CA PRO A 328 1.64 26.96 -9.92
C PRO A 328 1.40 25.96 -11.07
N LEU A 329 0.59 26.32 -12.08
CA LEU A 329 0.32 25.50 -13.26
C LEU A 329 1.27 25.88 -14.40
N VAL A 330 2.34 25.10 -14.57
CA VAL A 330 3.38 25.32 -15.58
C VAL A 330 2.94 24.83 -16.97
N GLY A 331 2.15 23.76 -17.02
CA GLY A 331 1.64 23.23 -18.28
C GLY A 331 0.50 22.24 -18.06
N ALA A 332 -0.36 22.12 -19.06
CA ALA A 332 -1.48 21.18 -19.05
C ALA A 332 -1.59 20.48 -20.41
N SER A 333 -1.88 19.19 -20.38
CA SER A 333 -2.23 18.37 -21.54
C SER A 333 -3.45 17.55 -21.20
N TYR A 334 -4.38 17.40 -22.14
CA TYR A 334 -5.57 16.60 -21.91
C TYR A 334 -6.00 15.85 -23.16
N SER A 335 -6.74 14.77 -22.96
CA SER A 335 -7.50 14.12 -24.02
C SER A 335 -8.94 13.93 -23.60
N PRO A 336 -9.92 14.39 -24.41
CA PRO A 336 -11.33 14.33 -24.05
C PRO A 336 -11.82 12.89 -23.92
N ALA A 337 -12.80 12.69 -23.02
CA ALA A 337 -13.51 11.43 -22.89
C ALA A 337 -14.29 11.09 -24.18
N MET A 338 -14.37 9.81 -24.49
CA MET A 338 -15.31 9.27 -25.47
C MET A 338 -16.31 8.39 -24.72
N PRO A 339 -17.63 8.69 -24.76
CA PRO A 339 -18.63 7.93 -24.02
C PRO A 339 -18.50 6.42 -24.27
N ARG A 340 -18.42 5.62 -23.18
CA ARG A 340 -18.25 4.16 -23.19
C ARG A 340 -17.01 3.61 -23.90
N ALA A 341 -16.10 4.47 -24.36
CA ALA A 341 -14.93 4.04 -25.15
C ALA A 341 -13.60 4.44 -24.51
N ARG A 342 -13.49 5.66 -23.97
CA ARG A 342 -12.24 6.17 -23.40
C ARG A 342 -12.47 7.15 -22.25
N PRO A 343 -11.72 7.07 -21.15
CA PRO A 343 -11.76 8.07 -20.09
C PRO A 343 -11.25 9.44 -20.57
N PHE A 344 -11.60 10.48 -19.81
CA PHE A 344 -10.94 11.77 -19.92
C PHE A 344 -9.56 11.65 -19.27
N ARG A 345 -8.51 12.14 -19.93
CA ARG A 345 -7.15 12.13 -19.38
C ARG A 345 -6.68 13.56 -19.18
N LEU A 346 -6.10 13.83 -18.02
CA LEU A 346 -5.53 15.11 -17.66
C LEU A 346 -4.12 14.91 -17.15
N GLU A 347 -3.19 15.70 -17.68
CA GLU A 347 -1.81 15.77 -17.23
C GLU A 347 -1.50 17.24 -16.91
N LEU A 348 -1.09 17.53 -15.69
CA LEU A 348 -0.71 18.87 -15.24
C LEU A 348 0.74 18.84 -14.75
N LYS A 349 1.55 19.77 -15.25
CA LYS A 349 2.88 20.08 -14.73
C LYS A 349 2.73 21.21 -13.73
N LEU A 350 3.05 20.93 -12.48
CA LEU A 350 2.81 21.82 -11.35
C LEU A 350 4.13 22.14 -10.64
N ARG A 351 4.33 23.41 -10.29
CA ARG A 351 5.40 23.85 -9.39
C ARG A 351 4.74 24.31 -8.09
N ILE A 352 5.05 23.64 -6.99
CA ILE A 352 4.54 23.97 -5.66
C ILE A 352 5.65 24.70 -4.89
N PRO A 353 5.47 25.98 -4.54
CA PRO A 353 6.49 26.74 -3.82
C PRO A 353 6.85 26.13 -2.45
N PRO A 354 7.99 26.50 -1.85
CA PRO A 354 8.35 26.09 -0.49
C PRO A 354 7.27 26.52 0.52
N ALA A 355 6.95 25.68 1.50
CA ALA A 355 5.96 25.95 2.54
C ALA A 355 4.67 26.59 1.99
N ALA A 356 4.05 25.95 1.00
CA ALA A 356 2.86 26.48 0.33
C ALA A 356 1.81 25.38 0.10
N SER A 357 0.55 25.79 0.08
CA SER A 357 -0.59 24.96 -0.30
C SER A 357 -1.21 25.48 -1.59
N VAL A 358 -1.28 24.63 -2.61
CA VAL A 358 -1.92 24.91 -3.89
C VAL A 358 -3.24 24.13 -3.97
N ARG A 359 -4.33 24.84 -4.27
CA ARG A 359 -5.65 24.25 -4.51
C ARG A 359 -6.04 24.48 -5.96
N LEU A 360 -6.30 23.39 -6.70
CA LEU A 360 -6.85 23.43 -8.05
C LEU A 360 -8.32 23.00 -8.00
N GLU A 361 -9.21 23.80 -8.60
CA GLU A 361 -10.64 23.52 -8.65
C GLU A 361 -11.15 23.61 -10.09
N MET A 362 -12.01 22.68 -10.50
CA MET A 362 -12.73 22.74 -11.77
C MET A 362 -14.13 22.15 -11.63
N ALA A 363 -15.12 22.74 -12.30
CA ALA A 363 -16.47 22.19 -12.37
C ALA A 363 -16.52 20.98 -13.31
N TYR A 364 -17.45 20.07 -13.07
CA TYR A 364 -17.75 18.95 -13.97
C TYR A 364 -19.24 18.61 -13.95
N ASP A 365 -19.70 17.99 -15.03
CA ASP A 365 -21.03 17.39 -15.11
C ASP A 365 -20.95 15.85 -15.10
N LYS A 366 -22.00 15.23 -14.58
CA LYS A 366 -22.20 13.78 -14.54
C LYS A 366 -23.10 13.39 -15.71
N ALA A 367 -22.64 12.46 -16.54
CA ALA A 367 -23.45 11.93 -17.63
C ALA A 367 -24.48 10.91 -17.11
N PHE A 368 -25.66 10.91 -17.70
CA PHE A 368 -26.65 9.86 -17.44
C PHE A 368 -26.14 8.51 -17.94
N LEU A 369 -26.20 7.53 -17.05
CA LEU A 369 -25.86 6.14 -17.30
C LEU A 369 -27.14 5.38 -17.67
N ARG A 370 -26.99 4.34 -18.50
CA ARG A 370 -28.09 3.41 -18.81
C ARG A 370 -28.40 2.57 -17.59
N TYR A 371 -29.62 2.03 -17.51
CA TYR A 371 -29.99 1.16 -16.39
C TYR A 371 -29.05 -0.06 -16.28
N GLU A 372 -28.60 -0.61 -17.41
CA GLU A 372 -27.66 -1.75 -17.51
C GLU A 372 -26.23 -1.40 -17.07
N GLU A 373 -25.89 -0.11 -17.03
CA GLU A 373 -24.54 0.35 -16.66
C GLU A 373 -24.40 0.53 -15.14
N HIS A 374 -25.48 0.39 -14.38
CA HIS A 374 -25.45 0.49 -12.93
C HIS A 374 -24.97 -0.82 -12.29
N PRO A 375 -24.17 -0.75 -11.20
CA PRO A 375 -23.87 -1.92 -10.39
C PRO A 375 -25.17 -2.46 -9.75
N PRO A 376 -25.17 -3.72 -9.26
CA PRO A 376 -26.34 -4.33 -8.63
C PRO A 376 -26.95 -3.47 -7.51
N ASP A 377 -26.10 -2.75 -6.77
CA ASP A 377 -26.50 -1.68 -5.85
C ASP A 377 -26.22 -0.31 -6.48
N ALA A 378 -27.20 0.23 -7.21
CA ALA A 378 -27.10 1.51 -7.88
C ALA A 378 -26.99 2.70 -6.91
N HIS A 379 -27.42 2.54 -5.65
CA HIS A 379 -27.42 3.61 -4.65
C HIS A 379 -26.05 3.84 -4.00
N ARG A 380 -25.13 2.87 -4.07
CA ARG A 380 -23.74 3.01 -3.60
C ARG A 380 -22.97 4.11 -4.33
N GLY A 381 -23.28 4.38 -5.59
CA GLY A 381 -22.49 5.24 -6.47
C GLY A 381 -21.36 4.50 -7.20
N PHE A 382 -20.50 5.26 -7.86
CA PHE A 382 -19.47 4.75 -8.77
C PHE A 382 -18.07 5.11 -8.30
N ASP A 383 -17.17 4.13 -8.32
CA ASP A 383 -15.79 4.34 -7.94
C ASP A 383 -15.03 5.07 -9.05
N VAL A 384 -14.21 6.05 -8.66
CA VAL A 384 -13.29 6.80 -9.52
C VAL A 384 -11.87 6.37 -9.17
N PRO A 385 -11.06 5.94 -10.17
CA PRO A 385 -9.70 5.49 -9.93
C PRO A 385 -8.86 6.59 -9.31
N PRO A 386 -7.83 6.23 -8.53
CA PRO A 386 -6.89 7.20 -7.97
C PRO A 386 -6.16 7.96 -9.09
N ALA A 387 -5.67 9.15 -8.77
CA ALA A 387 -4.78 9.91 -9.62
C ALA A 387 -3.32 9.64 -9.22
N ILE A 388 -2.40 9.85 -10.15
CA ILE A 388 -0.96 9.68 -9.94
C ILE A 388 -0.32 11.05 -9.77
N ILE A 389 0.53 11.20 -8.77
CA ILE A 389 1.41 12.36 -8.62
C ILE A 389 2.84 11.86 -8.65
N VAL A 390 3.64 12.34 -9.60
CA VAL A 390 5.07 12.05 -9.68
C VAL A 390 5.82 13.30 -9.24
N GLN A 391 6.60 13.19 -8.17
CA GLN A 391 7.57 14.22 -7.83
C GLN A 391 8.81 14.01 -8.69
N LEU A 392 9.06 14.98 -9.56
CA LEU A 392 10.19 14.97 -10.47
C LEU A 392 11.47 15.15 -9.66
N ALA A 393 12.50 14.37 -9.99
CA ALA A 393 13.81 14.55 -9.40
C ALA A 393 14.41 15.86 -9.95
N ASP A 394 15.00 16.66 -9.05
CA ASP A 394 15.79 17.81 -9.46
C ASP A 394 16.96 17.31 -10.33
N GLU A 395 17.08 17.79 -11.57
CA GLU A 395 18.12 17.38 -12.52
C GLU A 395 19.54 17.57 -11.95
N ARG A 396 19.69 18.44 -10.95
CA ARG A 396 20.96 18.69 -10.25
C ARG A 396 21.35 17.59 -9.26
N ALA A 397 20.38 16.82 -8.78
CA ALA A 397 20.59 15.74 -7.81
C ALA A 397 20.82 14.41 -8.52
N ARG A 398 22.08 14.08 -8.83
CA ARG A 398 22.54 12.87 -9.55
C ARG A 398 22.02 11.51 -9.03
N HIS A 399 21.31 11.47 -7.90
CA HIS A 399 20.83 10.23 -7.27
C HIS A 399 19.40 10.29 -6.70
N ARG A 400 18.58 11.31 -7.02
CA ARG A 400 17.18 11.30 -6.56
C ARG A 400 16.32 10.43 -7.49
N ARG A 401 15.79 9.34 -6.94
CA ARG A 401 14.73 8.55 -7.58
C ARG A 401 13.43 9.35 -7.59
N GLU A 402 12.70 9.28 -8.69
CA GLU A 402 11.34 9.81 -8.78
C GLU A 402 10.48 9.24 -7.64
N LYS A 403 9.76 10.10 -6.92
CA LYS A 403 8.81 9.65 -5.88
C LYS A 403 7.41 9.63 -6.47
N TRP A 404 6.72 8.50 -6.29
CA TRP A 404 5.39 8.27 -6.85
C TRP A 404 4.37 8.24 -5.73
N TYR A 405 3.29 9.00 -5.90
CA TYR A 405 2.19 9.08 -4.97
C TYR A 405 0.88 8.77 -5.70
N TYR A 406 -0.06 8.16 -4.97
CA TYR A 406 -1.38 7.82 -5.47
C TYR A 406 -2.41 8.49 -4.58
N THR A 407 -3.37 9.20 -5.18
CA THR A 407 -4.50 9.71 -4.42
C THR A 407 -5.36 8.56 -3.92
N ARG A 408 -6.25 8.82 -2.97
CA ARG A 408 -7.30 7.85 -2.66
C ARG A 408 -8.25 7.73 -3.88
N PRO A 409 -8.80 6.54 -4.16
CA PRO A 409 -9.96 6.43 -5.03
C PRO A 409 -11.12 7.21 -4.41
N ALA A 410 -12.02 7.71 -5.24
CA ALA A 410 -13.18 8.47 -4.79
C ALA A 410 -14.47 7.72 -5.15
N LEU A 411 -15.54 8.01 -4.45
CA LEU A 411 -16.87 7.48 -4.73
C LEU A 411 -17.77 8.64 -5.15
N ILE A 412 -18.44 8.52 -6.30
CA ILE A 412 -19.32 9.56 -6.83
C ILE A 412 -20.72 9.02 -7.02
N GLU A 413 -21.70 9.71 -6.46
CA GLU A 413 -23.10 9.48 -6.75
C GLU A 413 -23.46 10.00 -8.14
N VAL A 414 -24.17 9.19 -8.91
CA VAL A 414 -24.72 9.54 -10.23
C VAL A 414 -26.24 9.44 -10.17
N ALA A 415 -26.93 9.96 -11.19
CA ALA A 415 -28.38 9.85 -11.26
C ALA A 415 -28.81 8.38 -11.35
N VAL A 416 -29.61 7.95 -10.36
CA VAL A 416 -30.11 6.58 -10.23
C VAL A 416 -31.52 6.53 -10.83
N PRO A 417 -31.78 5.70 -11.86
CA PRO A 417 -33.12 5.52 -12.39
C PRO A 417 -34.00 4.76 -11.39
N ASP A 418 -35.32 4.95 -11.46
CA ASP A 418 -36.25 4.18 -10.64
C ASP A 418 -36.24 2.71 -11.07
N PHE A 419 -35.66 1.85 -10.23
CA PHE A 419 -35.62 0.40 -10.42
C PHE A 419 -36.87 -0.32 -9.92
N SER A 420 -37.87 0.41 -9.39
CA SER A 420 -39.10 -0.20 -8.95
C SER A 420 -39.85 -0.77 -10.16
N VAL A 421 -39.86 -2.10 -10.23
CA VAL A 421 -40.75 -2.82 -11.14
C VAL A 421 -42.17 -2.46 -10.70
N ARG A 422 -42.87 -1.63 -11.49
CA ARG A 422 -44.33 -1.62 -11.40
C ARG A 422 -44.76 -3.06 -11.68
N LYS A 423 -45.24 -3.75 -10.63
CA LYS A 423 -46.13 -4.92 -10.81
C LYS A 423 -47.39 -4.40 -11.47
N GLY A 424 -47.32 -4.16 -12.78
CA GLY A 424 -48.47 -3.90 -13.62
C GLY A 424 -49.32 -5.16 -13.55
N GLY A 425 -50.45 -5.05 -12.85
CA GLY A 425 -51.47 -6.08 -12.89
C GLY A 425 -51.75 -6.43 -14.34
N SER A 426 -51.88 -7.73 -14.59
CA SER A 426 -52.39 -8.29 -15.83
C SER A 426 -53.69 -7.56 -16.21
N LYS A 427 -53.59 -6.56 -17.08
CA LYS A 427 -54.68 -6.15 -17.95
C LYS A 427 -54.27 -6.57 -19.34
N THR A 428 -54.75 -7.76 -19.67
CA THR A 428 -55.00 -8.30 -21.00
C THR A 428 -54.76 -7.30 -22.13
N VAL A 429 -53.75 -7.58 -22.92
CA VAL A 429 -53.58 -7.10 -24.29
C VAL A 429 -54.82 -7.55 -25.08
N GLY A 430 -55.82 -6.68 -25.20
CA GLY A 430 -57.10 -7.02 -25.83
C GLY A 430 -57.91 -5.84 -26.37
N GLU A 431 -57.75 -4.61 -25.87
CA GLU A 431 -58.61 -3.47 -26.25
C GLU A 431 -57.82 -2.26 -26.76
N ALA A 432 -56.87 -2.49 -27.67
CA ALA A 432 -56.20 -1.42 -28.42
C ALA A 432 -56.32 -1.60 -29.94
N ARG A 433 -57.41 -2.22 -30.40
CA ARG A 433 -57.67 -2.43 -31.84
C ARG A 433 -59.02 -1.91 -32.34
N GLU A 434 -59.74 -1.12 -31.55
CA GLU A 434 -61.01 -0.49 -31.98
C GLU A 434 -61.07 1.04 -31.87
N ALA A 435 -60.01 1.72 -31.41
CA ALA A 435 -59.97 3.19 -31.37
C ALA A 435 -59.20 3.84 -32.55
N GLY A 436 -58.76 3.05 -33.53
CA GLY A 436 -57.94 3.50 -34.67
C GLY A 436 -58.67 3.61 -36.02
N GLN A 437 -59.99 3.36 -36.07
CA GLN A 437 -60.72 3.18 -37.33
C GLN A 437 -61.93 4.12 -37.53
N ALA A 438 -62.01 5.23 -36.78
CA ALA A 438 -63.07 6.23 -36.90
C ALA A 438 -62.61 7.66 -37.23
N GLN A 439 -61.36 7.87 -37.69
CA GLN A 439 -60.85 9.20 -38.06
C GLN A 439 -60.20 9.28 -39.45
N ARG A 440 -60.66 8.45 -40.40
CA ARG A 440 -60.42 8.64 -41.83
C ARG A 440 -61.74 8.51 -42.58
N ASN A 441 -62.48 9.61 -42.64
CA ASN A 441 -63.42 9.99 -43.71
C ASN A 441 -64.22 11.20 -43.24
N THR A 442 -63.70 12.40 -43.47
CA THR A 442 -64.45 13.68 -43.54
C THR A 442 -63.49 14.78 -44.03
N THR A 443 -63.06 14.65 -45.28
CA THR A 443 -62.69 15.79 -46.13
C THR A 443 -63.24 15.49 -47.51
N GLY A 444 -64.28 16.22 -47.88
CA GLY A 444 -65.13 16.06 -49.07
C GLY A 444 -66.42 16.81 -48.84
#